data_AF-A0A9P0YSC7-F1
#
_entry.id   AF-A0A9P0YSC7-F1
#
_cell.length_a   1.000
_cell.length_b   1.000
_cell.length_c   1.000
_cell.angle_alpha   90.00
_cell.angle_beta   90.00
_cell.angle_gamma   90.00
#
_symmetry.space_group_name_H-M   'P 1'
#
loop_
_entity.id
_entity.type
_entity.pdbx_description
1 polymer ?
#
loop_
_entity_poly.entity_id
_entity_poly.type
_entity_poly.pdbx_seq_one_letter_code
_entity_poly.pdbx_strand_id
1 'polypeptide(L)'
;MQSIMDLLVTSPSHQAVKRIFRYLQGTRDHGLWLQQSNRPTCVVAYSNADWAGCPDSSRSTTGFAVFLGPNLVSWKTKKQPTVSKSSTEAEYRAIAYTVQDTLHIRSVLFELGWPISDPAHLLCDNISASYLTANPVQHARSKHIQIDY
;
A
#
# COMPACT_ATOMS: atom_id res chain seq x y z
N MET A 1 -34.45 11.99 26.34
CA MET A 1 -33.05 11.59 26.60
C MET A 1 -32.64 10.28 25.91
N GLN A 2 -33.57 9.42 25.47
CA GLN A 2 -33.28 8.22 24.65
C GLN A 2 -32.86 8.56 23.21
N SER A 3 -33.46 9.60 22.61
CA SER A 3 -33.28 9.96 21.19
C SER A 3 -31.90 10.54 20.82
N ILE A 4 -31.13 11.09 21.77
CA ILE A 4 -29.76 11.57 21.52
C ILE A 4 -28.74 10.42 21.59
N MET A 5 -29.00 9.41 22.41
CA MET A 5 -28.19 8.19 22.46
C MET A 5 -28.37 7.34 21.20
N ASP A 6 -29.56 7.29 20.61
CA ASP A 6 -29.80 6.56 19.35
C ASP A 6 -29.08 7.20 18.13
N LEU A 7 -28.88 8.52 18.16
CA LEU A 7 -28.12 9.26 17.13
C LEU A 7 -26.59 9.04 17.25
N LEU A 8 -26.09 8.79 18.47
CA LEU A 8 -24.68 8.46 18.73
C LEU A 8 -24.35 6.99 18.45
N VAL A 9 -25.35 6.10 18.50
CA VAL A 9 -25.20 4.65 18.26
C VAL A 9 -25.11 4.29 16.77
N THR A 10 -25.49 5.20 15.87
CA THR A 10 -25.58 4.96 14.41
C THR A 10 -24.59 5.74 13.56
N SER A 11 -23.59 6.40 14.17
CA SER A 11 -22.55 7.10 13.38
C SER A 11 -21.69 6.10 12.57
N PRO A 12 -21.22 6.47 11.37
CA PRO A 12 -20.32 5.62 10.57
C PRO A 12 -19.10 5.12 11.36
N SER A 13 -18.60 5.95 12.27
CA SER A 13 -17.49 5.64 13.18
C SER A 13 -17.82 4.47 14.13
N HIS A 14 -19.04 4.40 14.69
CA HIS A 14 -19.46 3.30 15.56
C HIS A 14 -19.46 1.96 14.81
N GLN A 15 -20.00 1.94 13.58
CA GLN A 15 -20.05 0.72 12.77
C GLN A 15 -18.63 0.24 12.38
N ALA A 16 -17.73 1.17 12.05
CA ALA A 16 -16.32 0.86 11.77
C ALA A 16 -15.63 0.22 12.99
N VAL A 17 -15.81 0.78 14.19
CA VAL A 17 -15.25 0.21 15.42
C VAL A 17 -15.79 -1.19 15.70
N LYS A 18 -17.10 -1.41 15.54
CA LYS A 18 -17.70 -2.76 15.66
C LYS A 18 -17.12 -3.75 14.64
N ARG A 19 -16.84 -3.30 13.41
CA ARG A 19 -16.20 -4.14 12.38
C ARG A 19 -14.79 -4.54 12.80
N ILE A 20 -14.00 -3.60 13.34
CA ILE A 20 -12.65 -3.87 13.85
C ILE A 20 -12.69 -4.91 14.95
N PHE A 21 -13.53 -4.74 15.99
CA PHE A 21 -13.61 -5.71 17.09
C PHE A 21 -14.08 -7.09 16.62
N ARG A 22 -15.05 -7.17 15.70
CA ARG A 22 -15.49 -8.45 15.14
C ARG A 22 -14.39 -9.12 14.32
N TYR A 23 -13.63 -8.35 13.53
CA TYR A 23 -12.48 -8.88 12.80
C TYR A 23 -11.44 -9.43 13.75
N LEU A 24 -11.00 -8.63 14.73
CA LEU A 24 -10.00 -9.07 15.73
C LEU A 24 -10.45 -10.31 16.50
N GLN A 25 -11.72 -10.39 16.91
CA GLN A 25 -12.27 -11.55 17.61
C GLN A 25 -12.40 -12.78 16.69
N GLY A 26 -12.73 -12.59 15.42
CA GLY A 26 -12.88 -13.68 14.44
C GLY A 26 -11.55 -14.19 13.86
N THR A 27 -10.49 -13.40 13.93
CA THR A 27 -9.17 -13.74 13.40
C THR A 27 -8.11 -13.93 14.49
N ARG A 28 -8.53 -14.28 15.72
CA ARG A 28 -7.62 -14.47 16.87
C ARG A 28 -6.55 -15.53 16.61
N ASP A 29 -6.91 -16.57 15.88
CA ASP A 29 -6.03 -17.70 15.55
C ASP A 29 -5.34 -17.52 14.18
N HIS A 30 -5.51 -16.36 13.53
CA HIS A 30 -4.80 -16.07 12.28
C HIS A 30 -3.41 -15.52 12.59
N GLY A 31 -2.43 -15.94 11.81
CA GLY A 31 -1.06 -15.45 11.91
C GLY A 31 -0.40 -15.42 10.55
N LEU A 32 0.80 -14.84 10.51
CA LEU A 32 1.64 -14.93 9.32
C LEU A 32 2.26 -16.31 9.25
N TRP A 33 2.11 -16.96 8.10
CA TRP A 33 2.78 -18.22 7.82
C TRP A 33 4.12 -17.94 7.16
N LEU A 34 5.20 -18.35 7.84
CA LEU A 34 6.56 -18.23 7.33
C LEU A 34 7.09 -19.60 6.94
N GLN A 35 7.55 -19.72 5.71
CA GLN A 35 8.16 -20.91 5.15
C GLN A 35 9.68 -20.72 5.08
N GLN A 36 10.41 -21.73 5.53
CA GLN A 36 11.86 -21.78 5.36
C GLN A 36 12.19 -21.78 3.86
N SER A 37 13.04 -20.84 3.44
CA SER A 37 13.60 -20.78 2.09
C SER A 37 15.10 -20.71 2.20
N ASN A 38 15.80 -21.64 1.55
CA ASN A 38 17.26 -21.74 1.67
C ASN A 38 17.98 -20.53 1.07
N ARG A 39 17.40 -19.90 0.03
CA ARG A 39 17.82 -18.61 -0.55
C ARG A 39 16.65 -17.97 -1.29
N PRO A 40 15.91 -17.03 -0.68
CA PRO A 40 14.90 -16.31 -1.42
C PRO A 40 15.58 -15.34 -2.41
N THR A 41 15.59 -15.70 -3.68
CA THR A 41 16.18 -14.86 -4.74
C THR A 41 15.21 -13.83 -5.28
N CYS A 42 13.91 -13.99 -5.01
CA CYS A 42 12.87 -13.15 -5.60
C CYS A 42 12.23 -12.24 -4.54
N VAL A 43 12.18 -10.94 -4.85
CA VAL A 43 11.41 -9.94 -4.11
C VAL A 43 10.21 -9.56 -4.97
N VAL A 44 9.01 -9.75 -4.43
CA VAL A 44 7.76 -9.36 -5.10
C VAL A 44 7.04 -8.34 -4.24
N ALA A 45 6.70 -7.19 -4.81
CA ALA A 45 5.99 -6.14 -4.11
C ALA A 45 4.66 -5.86 -4.81
N TYR A 46 3.59 -5.80 -4.02
CA TYR A 46 2.25 -5.46 -4.45
C TYR A 46 1.92 -4.04 -3.99
N SER A 47 1.40 -3.24 -4.90
CA SER A 47 0.98 -1.85 -4.68
C SER A 47 -0.52 -1.73 -4.95
N ASN A 48 -1.21 -0.93 -4.14
CA ASN A 48 -2.60 -0.55 -4.34
C ASN A 48 -2.87 0.83 -3.74
N ALA A 49 -3.82 1.57 -4.29
CA ALA A 49 -4.35 2.79 -3.71
C ALA A 49 -5.87 2.87 -3.82
N ASP A 50 -6.54 3.30 -2.75
CA ASP A 50 -7.88 3.85 -2.93
C ASP A 50 -7.78 5.24 -3.60
N TRP A 51 -8.80 5.64 -4.34
CA TRP A 51 -8.91 6.99 -4.87
C TRP A 51 -9.95 7.77 -4.09
N ALA A 52 -9.52 8.89 -3.48
CA ALA A 52 -10.36 9.75 -2.66
C ALA A 52 -11.14 9.00 -1.55
N GLY A 53 -10.55 7.95 -0.97
CA GLY A 53 -11.21 7.09 0.00
C GLY A 53 -11.53 7.75 1.34
N CYS A 54 -10.91 8.89 1.67
CA CYS A 54 -11.24 9.66 2.87
C CYS A 54 -12.30 10.74 2.57
N PRO A 55 -13.53 10.65 3.13
CA PRO A 55 -14.61 11.61 2.84
C PRO A 55 -14.27 13.06 3.20
N ASP A 56 -13.52 13.27 4.28
CA ASP A 56 -13.24 14.63 4.79
C ASP A 56 -12.12 15.34 4.04
N SER A 57 -11.15 14.59 3.54
CA SER A 57 -9.93 15.16 2.93
C SER A 57 -9.76 14.83 1.45
N SER A 58 -10.62 13.95 0.90
CA SER A 58 -10.50 13.37 -0.44
C SER A 58 -9.12 12.78 -0.75
N ARG A 59 -8.32 12.51 0.29
CA ARG A 59 -6.99 11.89 0.15
C ARG A 59 -7.15 10.39 -0.03
N SER A 60 -6.35 9.89 -0.95
CA SER A 60 -6.15 8.47 -1.18
C SER A 60 -5.41 7.78 -0.03
N THR A 61 -5.57 6.48 0.09
CA THR A 61 -4.83 5.60 1.00
C THR A 61 -4.03 4.61 0.17
N THR A 62 -2.71 4.67 0.30
CA THR A 62 -1.79 3.67 -0.27
C THR A 62 -1.76 2.44 0.62
N GLY A 63 -1.76 1.26 0.01
CA GLY A 63 -1.45 -0.01 0.64
C GLY A 63 -0.37 -0.75 -0.16
N PHE A 64 0.54 -1.42 0.53
CA PHE A 64 1.49 -2.31 -0.13
C PHE A 64 1.83 -3.53 0.71
N ALA A 65 2.35 -4.56 0.04
CA ALA A 65 2.87 -5.78 0.64
C ALA A 65 4.12 -6.25 -0.13
N VAL A 66 5.23 -6.46 0.57
CA VAL A 66 6.50 -6.95 0.02
C VAL A 66 6.76 -8.35 0.53
N PHE A 67 6.98 -9.26 -0.41
CA PHE A 67 7.28 -10.66 -0.20
C PHE A 67 8.73 -10.96 -0.56
N LEU A 68 9.34 -11.82 0.23
CA LEU A 68 10.64 -12.42 -0.01
C LEU A 68 10.44 -13.93 -0.21
N GLY A 69 10.43 -14.36 -1.48
CA GLY A 69 9.90 -15.66 -1.86
C GLY A 69 8.42 -15.81 -1.41
N PRO A 70 8.05 -16.86 -0.67
CA PRO A 70 6.67 -17.05 -0.20
C PRO A 70 6.31 -16.21 1.05
N ASN A 71 7.28 -15.51 1.64
CA ASN A 71 7.12 -14.89 2.97
C ASN A 71 6.80 -13.41 2.87
N LEU A 72 5.72 -12.97 3.53
CA LEU A 72 5.43 -11.55 3.70
C LEU A 72 6.42 -10.93 4.70
N VAL A 73 7.27 -10.00 4.25
CA VAL A 73 8.33 -9.39 5.08
C VAL A 73 8.06 -7.94 5.43
N SER A 74 7.22 -7.24 4.66
CA SER A 74 6.82 -5.87 4.95
C SER A 74 5.45 -5.58 4.38
N TRP A 75 4.60 -4.87 5.11
CA TRP A 75 3.33 -4.38 4.62
C TRP A 75 3.00 -3.08 5.34
N LYS A 76 2.26 -2.22 4.65
CA LYS A 76 1.86 -0.94 5.22
C LYS A 76 0.62 -0.42 4.54
N THR A 77 -0.18 0.32 5.30
CA THR A 77 -1.21 1.19 4.76
C THR A 77 -0.98 2.60 5.28
N LYS A 78 -1.06 3.60 4.40
CA LYS A 78 -0.82 5.01 4.74
C LYS A 78 -1.66 5.93 3.87
N LYS A 79 -2.33 6.89 4.50
CA LYS A 79 -3.00 7.99 3.80
C LYS A 79 -1.97 8.86 3.07
N GLN A 80 -2.22 9.17 1.82
CA GLN A 80 -1.36 10.00 1.00
C GLN A 80 -1.30 11.44 1.55
N PRO A 81 -0.14 12.11 1.48
CA PRO A 81 0.03 13.48 1.97
C PRO A 81 -0.59 14.53 1.05
N THR A 82 -1.07 14.16 -0.13
CA THR A 82 -1.70 15.08 -1.07
C THR A 82 -2.91 14.41 -1.67
N VAL A 83 -3.84 15.22 -2.18
CA VAL A 83 -5.02 14.72 -2.89
C VAL A 83 -4.58 14.30 -4.28
N SER A 84 -5.00 13.12 -4.72
CA SER A 84 -4.78 12.64 -6.09
C SER A 84 -5.97 13.03 -6.96
N LYS A 85 -5.69 13.61 -8.12
CA LYS A 85 -6.71 14.10 -9.07
C LYS A 85 -7.27 12.97 -9.95
N SER A 86 -6.62 11.80 -9.94
CA SER A 86 -7.08 10.59 -10.61
C SER A 86 -6.69 9.33 -9.83
N SER A 87 -7.35 8.22 -10.11
CA SER A 87 -6.95 6.90 -9.59
C SER A 87 -5.55 6.51 -10.07
N THR A 88 -5.21 6.82 -11.32
CA THR A 88 -3.87 6.60 -11.88
C THR A 88 -2.78 7.33 -11.11
N GLU A 89 -3.02 8.59 -10.71
CA GLU A 89 -2.08 9.35 -9.88
C GLU A 89 -1.96 8.76 -8.47
N ALA A 90 -3.08 8.34 -7.87
CA ALA A 90 -3.05 7.69 -6.57
C ALA A 90 -2.23 6.40 -6.59
N GLU A 91 -2.42 5.57 -7.62
CA GLU A 91 -1.67 4.33 -7.84
C GLU A 91 -0.21 4.58 -8.13
N TYR A 92 0.11 5.59 -8.95
CA TYR A 92 1.49 5.98 -9.22
C TYR A 92 2.24 6.38 -7.94
N ARG A 93 1.58 7.13 -7.04
CA ARG A 93 2.14 7.46 -5.72
C ARG A 93 2.30 6.21 -4.85
N ALA A 94 1.35 5.27 -4.89
CA ALA A 94 1.47 4.01 -4.18
C ALA A 94 2.66 3.17 -4.65
N ILE A 95 2.88 3.11 -5.97
CA ILE A 95 4.06 2.48 -6.58
C ILE A 95 5.33 3.13 -6.03
N ALA A 96 5.42 4.46 -6.03
CA ALA A 96 6.61 5.17 -5.54
C ALA A 96 6.94 4.82 -4.07
N TYR A 97 5.93 4.82 -3.18
CA TYR A 97 6.13 4.40 -1.80
C TYR A 97 6.54 2.93 -1.67
N THR A 98 5.92 2.05 -2.45
CA THR A 98 6.22 0.61 -2.45
C THR A 98 7.66 0.35 -2.90
N VAL A 99 8.13 1.06 -3.93
CA VAL A 99 9.51 0.98 -4.41
C VAL A 99 10.49 1.44 -3.32
N GLN A 100 10.20 2.55 -2.64
CA GLN A 100 11.04 3.04 -1.55
C GLN A 100 11.23 1.99 -0.45
N ASP A 101 10.13 1.40 0.04
CA ASP A 101 10.19 0.37 1.08
C ASP A 101 10.87 -0.92 0.56
N THR A 102 10.64 -1.29 -0.70
CA THR A 102 11.28 -2.46 -1.33
C THR A 102 12.80 -2.29 -1.44
N LEU A 103 13.27 -1.10 -1.86
CA LEU A 103 14.69 -0.77 -1.92
C LEU A 103 15.33 -0.76 -0.54
N HIS A 104 14.63 -0.25 0.47
CA HIS A 104 15.10 -0.28 1.85
C HIS A 104 15.32 -1.73 2.34
N ILE A 105 14.37 -2.63 2.10
CA ILE A 105 14.49 -4.05 2.44
C ILE A 105 15.70 -4.68 1.73
N ARG A 106 15.90 -4.37 0.44
CA ARG A 106 17.07 -4.87 -0.30
C ARG A 106 18.39 -4.37 0.27
N SER A 107 18.45 -3.11 0.72
CA SER A 107 19.63 -2.55 1.40
C SER A 107 19.94 -3.30 2.69
N VAL A 108 18.91 -3.52 3.52
CA VAL A 108 19.07 -4.27 4.78
C VAL A 108 19.54 -5.70 4.52
N LEU A 109 18.98 -6.38 3.52
CA LEU A 109 19.42 -7.73 3.15
C LEU A 109 20.87 -7.76 2.64
N PHE A 110 21.27 -6.76 1.87
CA PHE A 110 22.65 -6.60 1.43
C PHE A 110 23.60 -6.44 2.63
N GLU A 111 23.27 -5.57 3.58
CA GLU A 111 24.05 -5.34 4.81
C GLU A 111 24.14 -6.60 5.70
N LEU A 112 23.10 -7.42 5.72
CA LEU A 112 23.08 -8.71 6.43
C LEU A 112 23.87 -9.82 5.71
N GLY A 113 24.48 -9.53 4.56
CA GLY A 113 25.29 -10.49 3.79
C GLY A 113 24.46 -11.39 2.85
N TRP A 114 23.22 -11.01 2.57
CA TRP A 114 22.28 -11.75 1.71
C TRP A 114 21.90 -10.92 0.48
N PRO A 115 22.87 -10.60 -0.40
CA PRO A 115 22.60 -9.79 -1.59
C PRO A 115 21.64 -10.53 -2.53
N ILE A 116 20.59 -9.84 -2.96
CA ILE A 116 19.66 -10.33 -3.98
C ILE A 116 20.05 -9.72 -5.32
N SER A 117 20.50 -10.55 -6.26
CA SER A 117 20.91 -10.10 -7.60
C SER A 117 19.71 -9.89 -8.52
N ASP A 118 18.65 -10.68 -8.37
CA ASP A 118 17.47 -10.59 -9.24
C ASP A 118 16.72 -9.27 -9.00
N PRO A 119 16.15 -8.67 -10.06
CA PRO A 119 15.33 -7.47 -9.93
C PRO A 119 14.09 -7.75 -9.08
N ALA A 120 13.64 -6.74 -8.32
CA ALA A 120 12.37 -6.83 -7.62
C ALA A 120 11.21 -6.70 -8.62
N HIS A 121 10.19 -7.54 -8.48
CA HIS A 121 8.97 -7.46 -9.27
C HIS A 121 7.94 -6.60 -8.56
N LEU A 122 7.54 -5.50 -9.17
CA LEU A 122 6.47 -4.65 -8.68
C LEU A 122 5.18 -4.92 -9.44
N LEU A 123 4.10 -5.17 -8.72
CA LEU A 123 2.78 -5.49 -9.25
C LEU A 123 1.77 -4.45 -8.78
N CYS A 124 1.05 -3.85 -9.73
CA CYS A 124 -0.04 -2.90 -9.52
C CYS A 124 -1.17 -3.27 -10.49
N ASP A 125 -2.43 -3.13 -10.06
CA ASP A 125 -3.60 -3.46 -10.86
C ASP A 125 -3.99 -2.33 -11.86
N ASN A 126 -3.37 -1.16 -11.74
CA ASN A 126 -3.58 -0.04 -12.65
C ASN A 126 -2.55 -0.02 -13.78
N ILE A 127 -3.01 -0.43 -14.96
CA ILE A 127 -2.25 -0.44 -16.21
C ILE A 127 -1.72 0.96 -16.56
N SER A 128 -2.52 2.02 -16.34
CA SER A 128 -2.13 3.39 -16.66
C SER A 128 -0.97 3.85 -15.76
N ALA A 129 -1.02 3.52 -14.47
CA ALA A 129 0.06 3.81 -13.54
C ALA A 129 1.33 3.03 -13.91
N SER A 130 1.18 1.78 -14.31
CA SER A 130 2.30 0.94 -14.79
C SER A 130 2.97 1.56 -16.02
N TYR A 131 2.21 2.03 -17.01
CA TYR A 131 2.78 2.72 -18.17
C TYR A 131 3.50 4.02 -17.79
N LEU A 132 2.95 4.81 -16.86
CA LEU A 132 3.62 6.02 -16.36
C LEU A 132 4.97 5.70 -15.69
N THR A 133 5.08 4.58 -14.99
CA THR A 133 6.35 4.17 -14.37
C THR A 133 7.39 3.69 -15.38
N ALA A 134 6.95 3.08 -16.48
CA ALA A 134 7.84 2.53 -17.50
C ALA A 134 8.37 3.59 -18.49
N ASN A 135 7.73 4.76 -18.58
CA ASN A 135 8.03 5.77 -19.59
C ASN A 135 8.50 7.11 -18.98
N PRO A 136 9.82 7.32 -18.85
CA PRO A 136 10.38 8.58 -18.34
C PRO A 136 10.20 9.77 -19.31
N VAL A 137 9.59 9.60 -20.50
CA VAL A 137 9.49 10.67 -21.50
C VAL A 137 8.08 11.29 -21.57
N GLN A 138 7.06 10.66 -20.98
CA GLN A 138 5.66 11.15 -20.99
C GLN A 138 5.35 12.27 -19.97
N HIS A 139 6.34 13.10 -19.62
CA HIS A 139 6.19 14.25 -18.71
C HIS A 139 5.21 15.33 -19.22
N ALA A 140 4.93 15.37 -20.51
CA ALA A 140 4.12 16.44 -21.10
C ALA A 140 2.64 16.47 -20.63
N ARG A 141 2.06 15.33 -20.21
CA ARG A 141 0.66 15.23 -19.75
C ARG A 141 0.49 15.03 -18.24
N SER A 142 1.59 14.83 -17.50
CA SER A 142 1.59 14.53 -16.06
C SER A 142 2.32 15.58 -15.22
N LYS A 143 2.46 16.82 -15.73
CA LYS A 143 3.14 17.92 -15.01
C LYS A 143 2.62 18.13 -13.58
N HIS A 144 1.32 17.94 -13.35
CA HIS A 144 0.75 18.09 -12.01
C HIS A 144 1.30 17.07 -11.01
N ILE A 145 1.68 15.88 -11.46
CA ILE A 145 2.29 14.84 -10.62
C ILE A 145 3.75 15.22 -10.29
N GLN A 146 4.47 15.81 -11.24
CA GLN A 146 5.86 16.26 -11.05
C GLN A 146 5.97 17.50 -10.14
N ILE A 147 4.98 18.40 -10.14
CA ILE A 147 5.00 19.58 -9.24
C ILE A 147 4.87 19.16 -7.77
N ASP A 148 4.22 18.02 -7.51
CA ASP A 148 3.98 17.51 -6.16
C ASP A 148 5.17 16.70 -5.59
N TYR A 149 6.24 16.44 -6.37
CA TYR A 149 7.43 15.65 -5.98
C TYR A 149 8.77 16.32 -6.31
#